data_AF-A0A7J9NU49-F1
#
_entry.id   AF-A0A7J9NU49-F1
#
_cell.length_a   1.000
_cell.length_b   1.000
_cell.length_c   1.000
_cell.angle_alpha   90.00
_cell.angle_beta   90.00
_cell.angle_gamma   90.00
#
_symmetry.space_group_name_H-M   'P 1'
#
loop_
_entity.id
_entity.type
_entity.pdbx_description
1 polymer ?
#
loop_
_entity_poly.entity_id
_entity_poly.type
_entity_poly.pdbx_seq_one_letter_code
_entity_poly.pdbx_strand_id
1 'polypeptide(L)' 'MKIVIANKKLENKIGKIAKGDKTHAEAIFKAYTKIKENPYVGKPLRNKLKRTYRIHVYTSL' A
#
# COMPACT_ATOMS: atom_id res chain seq x y z
N MET A 1 -7.80 -9.42 -8.98
CA MET A 1 -6.34 -9.25 -8.84
C MET A 1 -5.92 -9.58 -7.41
N LYS A 2 -4.77 -10.23 -7.20
CA LYS A 2 -4.33 -10.70 -5.88
C LYS A 2 -3.05 -9.98 -5.45
N ILE A 3 -3.12 -9.19 -4.39
CA ILE A 3 -1.95 -8.62 -3.71
C ILE A 3 -1.40 -9.68 -2.77
N VAL A 4 -0.13 -10.06 -2.96
CA VAL A 4 0.57 -11.00 -2.07
C VAL A 4 1.64 -10.23 -1.32
N ILE A 5 1.55 -10.24 0.01
CA ILE A 5 2.47 -9.55 0.91
C ILE A 5 2.88 -10.53 2.01
N ALA A 6 4.18 -10.52 2.38
CA ALA A 6 4.70 -11.41 3.42
C ALA A 6 3.99 -11.23 4.78
N ASN A 7 3.62 -9.99 5.12
CA ASN A 7 2.85 -9.69 6.32
C ASN A 7 1.37 -10.08 6.13
N LYS A 8 1.01 -11.26 6.66
CA LYS A 8 -0.36 -11.82 6.58
C LYS A 8 -1.44 -10.96 7.23
N LYS A 9 -1.10 -10.22 8.30
CA LYS A 9 -2.05 -9.30 8.96
C LYS A 9 -2.42 -8.14 8.01
N LEU A 10 -1.42 -7.61 7.31
CA LEU A 10 -1.63 -6.56 6.30
C LEU A 10 -2.38 -7.08 5.08
N GLU A 11 -1.99 -8.26 4.55
CA GLU A 11 -2.67 -8.92 3.44
C GLU A 11 -4.18 -9.09 3.74
N ASN A 12 -4.52 -9.61 4.92
CA ASN A 12 -5.90 -9.79 5.34
C ASN A 12 -6.66 -8.46 5.48
N LYS A 13 -6.00 -7.40 5.98
CA LYS A 13 -6.62 -6.07 6.12
C LYS A 13 -6.94 -5.45 4.76
N ILE A 14 -6.01 -5.55 3.81
CA ILE A 14 -6.22 -5.11 2.42
C ILE A 14 -7.34 -5.93 1.77
N GLY A 15 -7.38 -7.25 2.00
CA GLY A 15 -8.46 -8.10 1.52
C GLY A 15 -9.84 -7.70 2.05
N LYS A 16 -9.94 -7.24 3.31
CA LYS A 16 -11.20 -6.71 3.87
C LYS A 16 -11.62 -5.40 3.20
N ILE A 17 -10.68 -4.47 2.99
CA ILE A 17 -10.95 -3.21 2.27
C ILE A 17 -11.45 -3.52 0.85
N ALA A 18 -10.78 -4.44 0.16
CA ALA A 18 -11.14 -4.84 -1.19
C ALA A 18 -12.53 -5.47 -1.33
N LYS A 19 -13.11 -6.00 -0.25
CA LYS A 19 -14.48 -6.53 -0.25
C LYS A 19 -15.55 -5.46 -0.13
N GLY A 20 -15.30 -4.38 0.61
CA GLY A 20 -16.30 -3.36 0.94
C GLY A 20 -16.14 -2.04 0.20
N ASP A 21 -14.93 -1.72 -0.27
CA ASP A 21 -14.58 -0.41 -0.80
C ASP A 21 -13.70 -0.53 -2.04
N LYS A 22 -14.35 -0.52 -3.21
CA LYS A 22 -13.66 -0.70 -4.51
C LYS A 22 -12.69 0.43 -4.81
N THR A 23 -13.03 1.67 -4.45
CA THR A 23 -12.22 2.85 -4.74
C THR A 23 -10.91 2.82 -3.97
N HIS A 24 -10.96 2.54 -2.66
CA HIS A 24 -9.75 2.39 -1.86
C HIS A 24 -8.94 1.16 -2.29
N ALA A 25 -9.61 0.07 -2.70
CA ALA A 25 -8.94 -1.13 -3.20
C ALA A 25 -8.13 -0.86 -4.47
N GLU A 26 -8.71 -0.17 -5.44
CA GLU A 26 -8.02 0.22 -6.67
C GLU A 26 -6.84 1.14 -6.40
N ALA A 27 -7.01 2.09 -5.47
CA ALA A 27 -5.94 2.99 -5.06
C ALA A 27 -4.76 2.23 -4.43
N ILE A 28 -5.04 1.28 -3.52
CA ILE A 28 -4.04 0.37 -2.92
C ILE A 28 -3.35 -0.46 -3.99
N PHE A 29 -4.11 -0.99 -4.95
CA PHE A 29 -3.54 -1.80 -6.03
C PHE A 29 -2.59 -0.98 -6.91
N LYS A 30 -2.98 0.23 -7.31
CA LYS A 30 -2.12 1.14 -8.08
C LYS A 30 -0.82 1.47 -7.32
N ALA A 31 -0.90 1.71 -6.02
CA ALA A 31 0.28 1.95 -5.21
C ALA A 31 1.19 0.71 -5.11
N TYR A 32 0.60 -0.49 -4.96
CA TYR A 32 1.36 -1.74 -4.92
C TYR A 32 2.14 -1.98 -6.22
N THR A 33 1.54 -1.72 -7.38
CA THR A 33 2.21 -1.84 -8.68
C THR A 33 3.39 -0.88 -8.79
N LYS A 34 3.22 0.39 -8.40
CA LYS A 34 4.30 1.39 -8.39
C LYS A 34 5.48 0.96 -7.51
N ILE A 35 5.22 0.35 -6.35
CA ILE A 35 6.27 -0.13 -5.45
C ILE A 35 7.04 -1.30 -6.08
N LYS A 36 6.33 -2.20 -6.78
CA LYS A 36 6.97 -3.32 -7.48
C LYS A 36 7.91 -2.85 -8.59
N GLU A 37 7.53 -1.79 -9.30
CA GLU A 37 8.35 -1.19 -10.37
C GLU A 37 9.51 -0.37 -9.79
N ASN A 38 9.26 0.41 -8.74
CA ASN A 38 10.27 1.24 -8.08
C ASN A 38 10.11 1.19 -6.54
N PRO A 39 10.98 0.47 -5.83
CA PRO A 39 10.88 0.32 -4.38
C PRO A 39 11.24 1.59 -3.59
N TYR A 40 11.79 2.62 -4.24
CA TYR A 40 12.15 3.90 -3.61
C TYR A 40 11.07 4.98 -3.78
N VAL A 41 9.87 4.60 -4.23
CA VAL A 41 8.75 5.53 -4.40
C VAL A 41 8.17 6.00 -3.06
N GLY A 42 7.86 7.30 -2.96
CA GLY A 42 7.22 7.92 -1.79
C GLY A 42 8.17 8.79 -0.96
N LYS A 43 7.72 9.14 0.26
CA LYS A 43 8.48 10.00 1.18
C LYS A 43 9.34 9.14 2.12
N PRO A 44 10.68 9.29 2.13
CA PRO A 44 11.52 8.57 3.06
C PRO A 44 11.23 9.00 4.50
N LEU A 45 11.19 8.01 5.41
CA LEU A 45 10.98 8.24 6.84
C LEU A 45 12.31 8.37 7.58
N ARG A 46 12.26 9.04 8.74
CA ARG A 46 13.43 9.43 9.55
C ARG A 46 13.47 8.69 10.90
N ASN A 47 14.55 8.87 11.65
CA ASN A 47 14.75 8.34 13.01
C ASN A 47 14.60 6.80 13.05
N LYS A 48 13.73 6.29 13.93
CA LYS A 48 13.45 4.85 14.10
C LYS A 48 12.91 4.16 12.83
N LEU A 49 12.47 4.92 11.84
CA LEU A 49 11.92 4.44 10.57
C LEU A 49 12.86 4.68 9.37
N LYS A 50 14.15 4.97 9.63
CA LYS A 50 15.16 5.11 8.56
C LYS A 50 15.14 3.87 7.65
N ARG A 51 15.30 4.10 6.34
CA ARG A 51 15.23 3.09 5.26
C ARG A 51 13.82 2.57 4.93
N THR A 52 12.78 3.19 5.49
CA THR A 52 11.39 2.93 5.08
C THR A 52 10.79 4.13 4.37
N TYR A 53 9.77 3.88 3.55
CA TYR A 53 9.11 4.89 2.72
C TYR A 53 7.61 4.91 3.03
N ARG A 54 7.03 6.11 3.03
CA ARG A 54 5.58 6.31 3.15
C ARG A 54 5.01 6.70 1.79
N ILE A 55 3.97 5.99 1.37
CA ILE A 55 3.22 6.27 0.15
C ILE A 55 1.81 6.65 0.57
N HIS A 56 1.38 7.82 0.10
CA HIS A 56 -0.02 8.22 0.23
C HIS A 56 -0.82 7.51 -0.85
N VAL A 57 -1.91 6.86 -0.44
CA VAL A 57 -2.62 5.89 -1.30
C VAL A 57 -3.93 6.47 -1.81
N TYR A 58 -4.65 7.19 -0.96
CA TYR A 58 -5.97 7.72 -1.26
C TYR A 58 -6.28 8.94 -0.37
N THR A 59 -7.02 9.90 -0.90
CA THR A 59 -7.61 11.02 -0.16
C THR A 59 -9.12 10.95 -0.36
N SER A 60 -9.90 10.92 0.73
CA SER A 60 -11.35 11.15 0.62
C SER A 60 -11.57 12.61 0.26
N LEU A 61 -12.28 12.84 -0.85
CA LEU A 61 -12.83 14.14 -1.21
C LEU A 61 -14.02 14.48 -0.30
#